data_AF-A0A845BFL0-F1
#
_entry.id   AF-A0A845BFL0-F1
#
_cell.length_a   1.000
_cell.length_b   1.000
_cell.length_c   1.000
_cell.angle_alpha   90.00
_cell.angle_beta   90.00
_cell.angle_gamma   90.00
#
_symmetry.space_group_name_H-M   'P 1'
#
loop_
_entity.id
_entity.type
_entity.pdbx_description
1 polymer ?
#
loop_
_entity_poly.entity_id
_entity_poly.type
_entity_poly.pdbx_seq_one_letter_code
_entity_poly.pdbx_strand_id
1 'polypeptide(L)'
;MSRTSRAHTELLARRYLASRGAAPMVEDPLHLALPRLRQEVALAMRLARLDLTIAAGLIVSGMTVAATAWLAPLHGGIVMVLLYLHLMPLAGLAMAIWAAVVLEKSGLRLFTARRITRALQAGAWMEALDLALRSLPGPAAG
;
A
#
# COMPACT_ATOMS: atom_id res chain seq x y z
N MET A 1 -21.66 -12.68 -28.58
CA MET A 1 -20.38 -12.62 -27.84
C MET A 1 -20.55 -12.41 -26.31
N SER A 2 -21.72 -12.67 -25.72
CA SER A 2 -22.03 -12.33 -24.31
C SER A 2 -21.93 -13.49 -23.31
N ARG A 3 -22.17 -14.74 -23.73
CA ARG A 3 -22.18 -15.90 -22.81
C ARG A 3 -20.77 -16.32 -22.36
N THR A 4 -19.79 -16.25 -23.25
CA THR A 4 -18.39 -16.59 -22.95
C THR A 4 -17.75 -15.60 -21.98
N SER A 5 -18.00 -14.30 -22.15
CA SER A 5 -17.55 -13.26 -21.23
C SER A 5 -18.12 -13.46 -19.83
N ARG A 6 -19.41 -13.78 -19.72
CA ARG A 6 -20.10 -13.98 -18.43
C ARG A 6 -19.60 -15.22 -17.69
N ALA A 7 -19.48 -16.35 -18.41
CA ALA A 7 -18.93 -17.58 -17.85
C ALA A 7 -17.47 -17.39 -17.38
N HIS A 8 -16.68 -16.61 -18.10
CA HIS A 8 -15.30 -16.31 -17.72
C HIS A 8 -15.23 -15.41 -16.48
N THR A 9 -16.08 -14.38 -16.37
CA THR A 9 -16.16 -13.56 -15.15
C THR A 9 -16.60 -14.35 -13.92
N GLU A 10 -17.54 -15.28 -14.07
CA GLU A 10 -17.99 -16.15 -12.99
C GLU A 10 -16.89 -17.11 -12.54
N LEU A 11 -16.12 -17.66 -13.49
CA LEU A 11 -14.96 -18.51 -13.19
C LEU A 11 -13.87 -17.74 -12.43
N LEU A 12 -13.56 -16.51 -12.84
CA LEU A 12 -12.63 -15.65 -12.11
C LEU A 12 -13.13 -15.30 -10.71
N ALA A 13 -14.43 -15.03 -10.54
CA ALA A 13 -15.03 -14.76 -9.24
C ALA A 13 -14.92 -15.98 -8.30
N ARG A 14 -15.16 -17.19 -8.82
CA ARG A 14 -14.99 -18.44 -8.06
C ARG A 14 -13.52 -18.67 -7.68
N ARG A 15 -12.60 -18.42 -8.60
CA ARG A 15 -11.15 -18.53 -8.33
C ARG A 15 -10.69 -17.52 -7.29
N TYR A 16 -11.21 -16.30 -7.34
CA TYR A 16 -10.98 -15.28 -6.32
C TYR A 16 -11.47 -15.74 -4.95
N LEU A 17 -12.72 -16.21 -4.85
CA LEU A 17 -13.30 -16.74 -3.60
C LEU A 17 -12.51 -17.92 -3.05
N ALA A 18 -12.11 -18.87 -3.92
CA ALA A 18 -11.27 -20.01 -3.54
C ALA A 18 -9.91 -19.56 -3.01
N SER A 19 -9.27 -18.59 -3.66
CA SER A 19 -7.99 -18.02 -3.19
C SER A 19 -8.13 -17.31 -1.85
N ARG A 20 -9.35 -16.88 -1.49
CA ARG A 20 -9.69 -16.21 -0.23
C ARG A 20 -10.24 -17.14 0.85
N GLY A 21 -10.20 -18.46 0.64
CA GLY A 21 -10.67 -19.47 1.59
C GLY A 21 -12.20 -19.56 1.70
N ALA A 22 -12.95 -18.95 0.79
CA ALA A 22 -14.41 -19.06 0.74
C ALA A 22 -14.85 -20.29 -0.08
N ALA A 23 -16.02 -20.84 0.26
CA ALA A 23 -16.59 -21.98 -0.47
C ALA A 23 -16.82 -21.61 -1.95
N PRO A 24 -16.25 -22.36 -2.91
CA PRO A 24 -16.31 -22.01 -4.33
C PRO A 24 -17.67 -22.31 -4.99
N MET A 25 -18.51 -23.14 -4.36
CA MET A 25 -19.85 -23.53 -4.84
C MET A 25 -20.93 -22.59 -4.28
N VAL A 26 -20.96 -21.36 -4.78
CA VAL A 26 -22.05 -20.40 -4.52
C VAL A 26 -22.84 -20.21 -5.81
N GLU A 27 -24.18 -20.16 -5.71
CA GLU A 27 -25.10 -19.89 -6.82
C GLU A 27 -24.79 -18.59 -7.56
N ASP A 28 -24.43 -17.52 -6.83
CA ASP A 28 -23.98 -16.24 -7.42
C ASP A 28 -22.61 -15.81 -6.87
N PRO A 29 -21.50 -16.29 -7.49
CA PRO A 29 -20.15 -15.98 -7.01
C PRO A 29 -19.78 -14.51 -7.23
N LEU A 30 -20.43 -13.84 -8.18
CA LEU A 30 -20.13 -12.46 -8.56
C LEU A 30 -20.67 -11.48 -7.51
N HIS A 31 -21.90 -11.73 -7.04
CA HIS A 31 -22.50 -10.96 -5.93
C HIS A 31 -21.63 -11.04 -4.67
N LEU A 32 -21.02 -12.18 -4.34
CA LEU A 32 -20.18 -12.30 -3.15
C LEU A 32 -18.75 -11.77 -3.34
N ALA A 33 -18.15 -11.97 -4.52
CA ALA A 33 -16.76 -11.58 -4.78
C ALA A 33 -16.57 -10.06 -4.84
N LEU A 34 -17.49 -9.32 -5.47
CA LEU A 34 -17.38 -7.87 -5.67
C LEU A 34 -17.38 -7.01 -4.39
N PRO A 35 -18.33 -7.17 -3.45
CA PRO A 35 -18.33 -6.38 -2.22
C PRO A 35 -17.08 -6.70 -1.38
N ARG A 36 -16.66 -7.97 -1.35
CA ARG A 36 -15.44 -8.39 -0.66
C ARG A 36 -14.18 -7.79 -1.29
N LEU A 37 -14.08 -7.79 -2.61
CA LEU A 37 -13.00 -7.12 -3.34
C LEU A 37 -12.99 -5.60 -3.07
N ARG A 38 -14.16 -4.95 -3.07
CA ARG A 38 -14.28 -3.52 -2.74
C ARG A 38 -13.80 -3.22 -1.33
N GLN A 39 -14.14 -4.07 -0.36
CA GLN A 39 -13.69 -3.94 1.03
C GLN A 39 -12.17 -4.12 1.15
N GLU A 40 -11.60 -5.17 0.53
CA GLU A 40 -10.16 -5.42 0.53
C GLU A 40 -9.37 -4.27 -0.10
N VAL A 41 -9.83 -3.75 -1.24
CA VAL A 41 -9.19 -2.61 -1.92
C VAL A 41 -9.30 -1.34 -1.07
N ALA A 42 -10.44 -1.09 -0.41
CA ALA A 42 -10.62 0.05 0.48
C ALA A 42 -9.70 -0.03 1.71
N LEU A 43 -9.56 -1.22 2.31
CA LEU A 43 -8.64 -1.46 3.42
C LEU A 43 -7.19 -1.28 2.99
N ALA A 44 -6.78 -1.84 1.85
CA ALA A 44 -5.44 -1.68 1.29
C ALA A 44 -5.11 -0.21 1.02
N MET A 45 -6.05 0.56 0.47
CA MET A 45 -5.88 2.00 0.28
C MET A 45 -5.75 2.75 1.61
N ARG A 46 -6.56 2.41 2.62
CA ARG A 46 -6.51 3.07 3.93
C ARG A 46 -5.19 2.81 4.63
N LEU A 47 -4.71 1.56 4.62
CA LEU A 47 -3.42 1.18 5.17
C LEU A 47 -2.27 1.90 4.45
N ALA A 48 -2.25 1.86 3.12
CA ALA A 48 -1.22 2.56 2.34
C ALA A 48 -1.20 4.07 2.61
N ARG A 49 -2.37 4.70 2.81
CA ARG A 49 -2.46 6.10 3.22
C ARG A 49 -1.91 6.32 4.62
N LEU A 50 -2.29 5.48 5.59
CA LEU A 50 -1.77 5.58 6.96
C LEU A 50 -0.25 5.45 6.97
N ASP A 51 0.30 4.45 6.28
CA ASP A 51 1.75 4.25 6.16
C ASP A 51 2.45 5.49 5.57
N LEU A 52 1.88 6.08 4.51
CA LEU A 52 2.40 7.31 3.91
C LEU A 52 2.28 8.52 4.86
N THR A 53 1.19 8.66 5.61
CA THR A 53 1.05 9.75 6.58
C THR A 53 1.99 9.61 7.76
N ILE A 54 2.20 8.39 8.26
CA ILE A 54 3.17 8.09 9.32
C ILE A 54 4.58 8.37 8.81
N ALA A 55 4.90 7.96 7.58
CA ALA A 55 6.18 8.28 6.96
C ALA A 55 6.40 9.79 6.79
N ALA A 56 5.40 10.52 6.31
CA ALA A 56 5.47 11.97 6.22
C ALA A 56 5.68 12.62 7.60
N GLY A 57 4.93 12.18 8.63
CA GLY A 57 5.07 12.66 10.00
C GLY A 57 6.46 12.40 10.58
N LEU A 58 7.02 11.21 10.35
CA LEU A 58 8.37 10.85 10.78
C LEU A 58 9.45 11.65 10.05
N ILE A 59 9.28 11.92 8.75
CA ILE A 59 10.18 12.79 8.00
C ILE A 59 10.15 14.22 8.55
N VAL A 60 8.97 14.78 8.77
CA VAL A 60 8.82 16.14 9.34
C VAL A 60 9.43 16.20 10.74
N SER A 61 9.17 15.21 11.59
CA SER A 61 9.77 15.10 12.92
C SER A 61 11.29 15.04 12.84
N GLY A 62 11.84 14.16 11.98
CA GLY A 62 13.27 14.03 11.75
C GLY A 62 13.92 15.33 11.25
N MET A 63 13.27 16.04 10.31
CA MET A 63 13.73 17.35 9.85
C MET A 63 13.68 18.40 10.97
N THR A 64 12.65 18.38 11.80
CA THR A 64 12.53 19.30 12.94
C THR A 64 13.63 19.07 13.97
N VAL A 65 13.92 17.81 14.28
CA VAL A 65 15.04 17.42 15.17
C VAL A 65 16.38 17.80 14.56
N ALA A 66 16.58 17.56 13.26
CA ALA A 66 17.80 17.97 12.58
C ALA A 66 17.98 19.50 12.60
N ALA A 67 16.91 20.26 12.37
CA ALA A 67 16.93 21.72 12.41
C ALA A 67 17.19 22.25 13.83
N THR A 68 16.56 21.69 14.86
CA THR A 68 16.82 22.09 16.25
C THR A 68 18.22 21.71 16.70
N ALA A 69 18.71 20.52 16.33
CA ALA A 69 20.08 20.09 16.57
C ALA A 69 21.10 20.97 15.83
N TRP A 70 20.78 21.45 14.63
CA TRP A 70 21.60 22.39 13.86
C TRP A 70 21.61 23.80 14.44
N LEU A 71 20.54 24.22 15.13
CA LEU A 71 20.44 25.51 15.83
C LEU A 71 21.06 25.47 17.24
N ALA A 72 21.15 24.29 17.85
CA ALA A 72 21.77 24.06 19.15
C ALA A 72 23.28 24.39 19.29
N PRO A 73 24.15 24.37 18.26
CA PRO A 73 25.58 24.61 18.42
C PRO A 73 25.92 26.08 18.67
N LEU A 74 24.94 26.99 18.73
CA LEU A 74 25.13 28.32 19.33
C LEU A 74 25.46 28.25 20.85
N HIS A 75 25.30 27.08 21.49
CA HIS A 75 25.54 26.88 22.93
C HIS A 75 26.51 25.72 23.28
N GLY A 76 27.14 25.04 22.31
CA GLY A 76 27.92 23.81 22.53
C GLY A 76 29.37 23.85 22.02
N GLY A 77 30.30 23.16 22.69
CA GLY A 77 31.72 23.10 22.33
C GLY A 77 32.05 22.34 21.03
N ILE A 78 33.24 22.58 20.46
CA ILE A 78 33.73 22.06 19.16
C ILE A 78 33.54 20.54 18.98
N VAL A 79 33.71 19.74 20.04
CA VAL A 79 33.52 18.28 19.99
C VAL A 79 32.07 17.89 19.68
N MET A 80 31.09 18.63 20.22
CA MET A 80 29.67 18.41 19.92
C MET A 80 29.35 18.76 18.46
N VAL A 81 29.92 19.86 17.94
CA VAL A 81 29.77 20.26 16.54
C VAL A 81 30.31 19.17 15.60
N LEU A 82 31.50 18.65 15.89
CA LEU A 82 32.11 17.57 15.08
C LEU A 82 31.26 16.29 15.10
N LEU A 83 30.73 15.93 16.27
CA LEU A 83 29.86 14.76 16.45
C LEU A 83 28.54 14.91 15.65
N TYR A 84 27.88 16.07 15.75
CA TYR A 84 26.67 16.36 14.98
C TYR A 84 26.93 16.36 13.47
N LEU A 85 28.09 16.85 13.03
CA LEU A 85 28.48 16.86 11.62
C LEU A 85 28.57 15.45 11.03
N HIS A 86 28.85 14.43 11.83
CA HIS A 86 28.97 13.03 11.37
C HIS A 86 27.68 12.24 11.58
N LEU A 87 26.98 12.45 12.70
CA LEU A 87 25.74 11.73 12.99
C LEU A 87 24.54 12.22 12.17
N MET A 88 24.44 13.52 11.87
CA MET A 88 23.32 14.07 11.09
C MET A 88 23.25 13.52 9.65
N PRO A 89 24.35 13.44 8.89
CA PRO A 89 24.34 12.82 7.58
C PRO A 89 23.94 11.34 7.62
N LEU A 90 24.43 10.58 8.61
CA LEU A 90 24.07 9.16 8.77
C LEU A 90 22.59 9.00 9.10
N ALA A 91 22.06 9.80 10.02
CA ALA A 91 20.63 9.81 10.35
C ALA A 91 19.76 10.23 9.14
N GLY A 92 20.20 11.26 8.40
CA GLY A 92 19.54 11.71 7.18
C GLY A 92 19.52 10.64 6.09
N LEU A 93 20.63 9.94 5.88
CA LEU A 93 20.74 8.84 4.92
C LEU A 93 19.84 7.66 5.34
N ALA A 94 19.84 7.28 6.61
CA ALA A 94 18.96 6.23 7.14
C ALA A 94 17.48 6.58 6.94
N MET A 95 17.09 7.82 7.23
CA MET A 95 15.73 8.32 6.99
C MET A 95 15.37 8.35 5.51
N ALA A 96 16.29 8.75 4.62
CA ALA A 96 16.06 8.76 3.18
C ALA A 96 15.85 7.35 2.63
N ILE A 97 16.68 6.38 3.05
CA ILE A 97 16.52 4.97 2.68
C ILE A 97 15.19 4.44 3.18
N TRP A 98 14.85 4.71 4.45
CA TRP A 98 13.58 4.27 5.03
C TRP A 98 12.38 4.87 4.28
N ALA A 99 12.40 6.17 4.00
CA ALA A 99 11.36 6.85 3.24
C ALA A 99 11.22 6.29 1.82
N ALA A 100 12.33 5.99 1.14
CA ALA A 100 12.32 5.38 -0.18
C ALA A 100 11.67 3.99 -0.15
N VAL A 101 12.03 3.14 0.82
CA VAL A 101 11.44 1.80 0.99
C VAL A 101 9.95 1.87 1.28
N VAL A 102 9.53 2.78 2.16
CA VAL A 102 8.10 2.97 2.47
C VAL A 102 7.35 3.50 1.25
N LEU A 103 7.91 4.46 0.51
CA LEU A 103 7.30 5.01 -0.70
C LEU A 103 7.17 3.96 -1.80
N GLU A 104 8.17 3.13 -1.99
CA GLU A 104 8.14 2.06 -2.99
C GLU A 104 7.04 1.03 -2.64
N LYS A 105 7.03 0.53 -1.41
CA LYS A 105 6.04 -0.47 -0.96
C LYS A 105 4.61 0.08 -0.92
N SER A 106 4.42 1.26 -0.32
CA SER A 106 3.10 1.86 -0.14
C SER A 106 2.58 2.50 -1.43
N GLY A 107 3.48 3.05 -2.25
CA GLY A 107 3.16 3.64 -3.55
C GLY A 107 2.67 2.59 -4.55
N LEU A 108 3.37 1.46 -4.66
CA LEU A 108 2.94 0.34 -5.49
C LEU A 108 1.55 -0.17 -5.06
N ARG A 109 1.33 -0.36 -3.76
CA ARG A 109 0.03 -0.77 -3.19
C ARG A 109 -1.08 0.24 -3.49
N LEU A 110 -0.80 1.53 -3.37
CA LEU A 110 -1.78 2.58 -3.65
C LEU A 110 -2.11 2.63 -5.14
N PHE A 111 -1.12 2.47 -6.01
CA PHE A 111 -1.30 2.48 -7.47
C PHE A 111 -2.12 1.29 -7.95
N THR A 112 -1.80 0.07 -7.51
CA THR A 112 -2.57 -1.13 -7.85
C THR A 112 -4.00 -1.03 -7.34
N ALA A 113 -4.19 -0.64 -6.07
CA ALA A 113 -5.52 -0.47 -5.50
C ALA A 113 -6.35 0.56 -6.28
N ARG A 114 -5.78 1.73 -6.63
CA ARG A 114 -6.44 2.74 -7.48
C ARG A 114 -6.79 2.22 -8.87
N ARG A 115 -5.97 1.35 -9.45
CA ARG A 115 -6.24 0.74 -10.77
C ARG A 115 -7.41 -0.22 -10.67
N ILE A 116 -7.49 -1.05 -9.62
CA ILE A 116 -8.63 -1.95 -9.36
C ILE A 116 -9.90 -1.13 -9.13
N THR A 117 -9.85 -0.05 -8.33
CA THR A 117 -11.01 0.82 -8.10
C THR A 117 -11.53 1.44 -9.40
N ARG A 118 -10.63 1.91 -10.27
CA ARG A 118 -11.02 2.45 -11.58
C ARG A 118 -11.68 1.41 -12.47
N ALA A 119 -11.13 0.19 -12.54
CA ALA A 119 -11.74 -0.91 -13.28
C ALA A 119 -13.14 -1.28 -12.74
N LEU A 120 -13.32 -1.27 -11.42
CA LEU A 120 -14.62 -1.49 -10.78
C LEU A 120 -15.63 -0.38 -11.09
N GLN A 121 -15.20 0.88 -11.11
CA GLN A 121 -16.06 2.03 -11.45
C GLN A 121 -16.45 2.04 -12.93
N ALA A 122 -15.55 1.60 -13.82
CA ALA A 122 -15.79 1.51 -15.25
C ALA A 122 -16.69 0.32 -15.66
N GLY A 123 -17.10 -0.52 -14.71
CA GLY A 123 -17.87 -1.72 -15.04
C GLY A 123 -17.05 -2.84 -15.70
N ALA A 124 -15.71 -2.75 -15.68
CA ALA A 124 -14.80 -3.76 -16.22
C ALA A 124 -14.49 -4.86 -15.18
N TRP A 125 -15.50 -5.68 -14.85
CA TRP A 125 -15.44 -6.58 -13.69
C TRP A 125 -14.42 -7.71 -13.89
N MET A 126 -14.23 -8.13 -15.15
CA MET A 126 -13.22 -9.10 -15.55
C MET A 126 -11.80 -8.58 -15.28
N GLU A 127 -11.51 -7.35 -15.70
CA GLU A 127 -10.20 -6.73 -15.50
C GLU A 127 -9.93 -6.49 -14.01
N ALA A 128 -10.93 -6.05 -13.26
CA ALA A 128 -10.82 -5.88 -11.81
C ALA A 128 -10.48 -7.20 -11.09
N LEU A 129 -11.12 -8.31 -11.45
CA LEU A 129 -10.89 -9.63 -10.86
C LEU A 129 -9.54 -10.25 -11.27
N ASP A 130 -9.13 -10.13 -12.53
CA ASP A 130 -7.81 -10.60 -12.98
C ASP A 130 -6.69 -9.81 -12.30
N LEU A 131 -6.85 -8.48 -12.21
CA LEU A 131 -5.87 -7.62 -11.55
C LEU A 131 -5.82 -7.90 -10.04
N ALA A 132 -6.96 -8.19 -9.41
CA ALA A 132 -7.03 -8.62 -8.02
C ALA A 132 -6.29 -9.94 -7.78
N LEU A 133 -6.53 -10.97 -8.61
CA LEU A 133 -5.87 -12.28 -8.50
C LEU A 133 -4.36 -12.21 -8.67
N ARG A 134 -3.85 -11.30 -9.51
CA ARG A 134 -2.41 -11.16 -9.76
C ARG A 134 -1.69 -10.27 -8.75
N SER A 135 -2.36 -9.24 -8.21
CA SER A 135 -1.68 -8.16 -7.49
C SER A 135 -2.04 -8.04 -6.01
N LEU A 136 -3.19 -8.54 -5.57
CA LEU A 136 -3.51 -8.56 -4.15
C LEU A 136 -2.86 -9.79 -3.51
N PRO A 137 -2.08 -9.64 -2.42
CA PRO A 137 -1.55 -10.79 -1.70
C PRO A 137 -2.71 -11.70 -1.27
N GLY A 138 -2.48 -13.01 -1.25
CA GLY A 138 -3.37 -14.02 -0.64
C GLY A 138 -3.85 -13.56 0.75
N PRO A 139 -4.97 -14.09 1.29
CA PRO A 139 -5.17 -13.98 2.73
C PRO A 139 -3.89 -14.50 3.36
N ALA A 140 -3.28 -13.68 4.22
CA ALA A 140 -2.19 -14.16 5.03
C ALA A 140 -2.69 -15.45 5.69
N ALA A 141 -2.05 -16.58 5.37
CA ALA A 141 -2.15 -17.75 6.20
C ALA A 141 -1.70 -17.29 7.58
N GLY A 142 -2.68 -17.06 8.46
CA GLY A 142 -2.44 -16.99 9.90
C GLY A 142 -1.98 -18.34 10.39
#